data_AF-A0A6B0WMM9-F1
#
_entry.id   AF-A0A6B0WMM9-F1
#
_cell.length_a   1.000
_cell.length_b   1.000
_cell.length_c   1.000
_cell.angle_alpha   90.00
_cell.angle_beta   90.00
_cell.angle_gamma   90.00
#
_symmetry.space_group_name_H-M   'P 1'
#
loop_
_entity.id
_entity.type
_entity.pdbx_description
1 polymer ?
#
loop_
_entity_poly.entity_id
_entity_poly.type
_entity_poly.pdbx_seq_one_letter_code
_entity_poly.pdbx_strand_id
1 'polypeptide(L)'
;MEAVTLSDLWPIIVAVLGPMLLCVTALARYQHLDSVKNRDLIEESCVEARDLIEKSSQESRDLIRENRRLIEKTQDMLAASHAELSGSLADARERLARMEGYLRISPPPHQDAGDGNAEAA
;
A
#
# COMPACT_ATOMS: atom_id res chain seq x y z
N MET A 1 -38.85 73.63 -41.56
CA MET A 1 -38.32 72.82 -40.45
C MET A 1 -39.37 71.76 -40.17
N GLU A 2 -39.29 70.62 -40.85
CA GLU A 2 -40.21 69.52 -40.62
C GLU A 2 -39.87 68.88 -39.26
N ALA A 3 -40.83 68.91 -38.35
CA ALA A 3 -40.69 68.27 -37.05
C ALA A 3 -40.76 66.75 -37.27
N VAL A 4 -39.61 66.07 -37.19
CA VAL A 4 -39.58 64.61 -37.20
C VAL A 4 -40.41 64.12 -36.03
N THR A 5 -41.49 63.42 -36.35
CA THR A 5 -42.43 62.94 -35.34
C THR A 5 -41.90 61.67 -34.70
N LEU A 6 -42.20 61.46 -33.42
CA LEU A 6 -41.77 60.28 -32.66
C LEU A 6 -42.20 58.96 -33.34
N SER A 7 -43.28 59.00 -34.12
CA SER A 7 -43.81 57.90 -34.94
C SER A 7 -42.87 57.45 -36.06
N ASP A 8 -42.06 58.35 -36.62
CA ASP A 8 -41.14 58.02 -37.72
C ASP A 8 -39.84 57.36 -37.20
N LEU A 9 -39.47 57.64 -35.95
CA LEU A 9 -38.30 57.06 -35.29
C LEU A 9 -38.56 55.65 -34.73
N TRP A 10 -39.81 55.36 -34.36
CA TRP A 10 -40.22 54.07 -33.78
C TRP A 10 -39.83 52.84 -34.62
N PRO A 11 -40.09 52.77 -35.95
CA PRO A 11 -39.70 51.62 -36.75
C PRO A 11 -38.18 51.43 -36.83
N ILE A 12 -37.40 52.51 -36.81
CA ILE A 12 -35.93 52.45 -36.79
C ILE A 12 -35.43 51.89 -35.46
N ILE A 13 -36.01 52.37 -34.35
CA ILE A 13 -35.69 51.87 -33.00
C ILE A 13 -36.00 50.37 -32.90
N VAL A 14 -37.16 49.92 -33.39
CA VAL A 14 -37.55 48.50 -33.38
C VAL A 14 -36.64 47.68 -34.30
N ALA A 15 -36.28 48.20 -35.48
CA ALA A 15 -35.42 47.52 -36.45
C ALA A 15 -33.98 47.34 -35.95
N VAL A 16 -33.49 48.21 -35.06
CA VAL A 16 -32.13 48.12 -34.50
C VAL A 16 -32.13 47.39 -33.16
N LEU A 17 -33.01 47.76 -32.22
CA LEU A 17 -33.06 47.17 -30.89
C LEU A 17 -33.65 45.75 -30.91
N GLY A 18 -34.58 45.46 -31.80
CA GLY A 18 -35.20 44.14 -31.91
C GLY A 18 -34.17 43.02 -32.18
N PRO A 19 -33.38 43.11 -33.26
CA PRO A 19 -32.33 42.14 -33.54
C PRO A 19 -31.25 42.10 -32.46
N MET A 20 -30.88 43.25 -31.88
CA MET A 20 -29.89 43.30 -30.80
C MET A 20 -30.37 42.55 -29.56
N LEU A 21 -31.64 42.73 -29.16
CA LEU A 21 -32.25 42.02 -28.03
C LEU A 21 -32.38 40.51 -28.33
N LEU A 22 -32.73 40.15 -29.57
CA LEU A 22 -32.77 38.75 -30.01
C LEU A 22 -31.38 38.11 -29.94
N CYS A 23 -30.34 38.79 -30.39
CA CYS A 23 -28.96 38.30 -30.31
C CYS A 23 -28.52 38.10 -28.86
N VAL A 24 -28.76 39.07 -27.98
CA VAL A 24 -28.39 38.97 -26.56
C VAL A 24 -29.11 37.82 -25.87
N THR A 25 -30.41 37.65 -26.11
CA THR A 25 -31.18 36.54 -25.53
C THR A 25 -30.77 35.17 -26.08
N ALA A 26 -30.44 35.10 -27.37
CA ALA A 26 -29.89 33.88 -27.99
C ALA A 26 -28.52 33.52 -27.41
N LEU A 27 -27.62 34.50 -27.26
CA LEU A 27 -26.31 34.32 -26.62
C LEU A 27 -26.44 33.87 -25.16
N ALA A 28 -27.33 34.49 -24.39
CA ALA A 28 -27.57 34.12 -23.00
C ALA A 28 -28.10 32.68 -22.87
N ARG A 29 -29.01 32.27 -23.76
CA ARG A 29 -29.51 30.88 -23.80
C ARG A 29 -28.43 29.89 -24.19
N TYR A 30 -27.60 30.24 -25.17
CA TYR A 30 -26.50 29.39 -25.62
C TYR A 30 -25.48 29.18 -24.50
N GLN A 31 -25.05 30.25 -23.83
CA GLN A 31 -24.16 30.17 -22.68
C GLN A 31 -24.74 29.36 -21.53
N HIS A 32 -26.04 29.51 -21.25
CA HIS A 32 -26.70 28.72 -20.21
C HIS A 32 -26.70 27.22 -20.57
N LEU A 33 -27.01 26.86 -21.82
CA LEU A 33 -27.01 25.47 -22.26
C LEU A 33 -25.60 24.85 -22.21
N ASP A 34 -24.58 25.59 -22.64
CA ASP A 34 -23.18 25.13 -22.57
C ASP A 34 -22.73 24.98 -21.11
N SER A 35 -23.12 25.90 -20.22
CA SER A 35 -22.81 25.78 -18.80
C SER A 35 -23.48 24.56 -18.16
N VAL A 36 -24.72 24.23 -18.53
CA VAL A 36 -25.41 23.04 -18.01
C VAL A 36 -24.73 21.78 -18.51
N LYS A 37 -24.46 21.67 -19.82
CA LYS A 37 -23.76 20.50 -20.38
C LYS A 37 -22.38 20.28 -19.77
N ASN A 38 -21.61 21.35 -19.58
CA ASN A 38 -20.31 21.25 -18.94
C ASN A 38 -20.41 20.79 -17.50
N ARG A 39 -21.42 21.25 -16.76
CA ARG A 39 -21.67 20.80 -15.40
C ARG A 39 -22.02 19.32 -15.36
N ASP A 40 -22.89 18.86 -16.26
CA ASP A 40 -23.30 17.46 -16.34
C ASP A 40 -22.10 16.55 -16.63
N LEU A 41 -21.23 16.91 -17.57
CA LEU A 41 -20.00 16.19 -17.89
C LEU A 41 -19.01 16.14 -16.70
N ILE A 42 -18.89 17.25 -15.96
CA ILE A 42 -18.04 17.29 -14.77
C ILE A 42 -18.62 16.39 -13.68
N GLU A 43 -19.94 16.37 -13.50
CA GLU A 43 -20.60 15.54 -12.50
C GLU A 43 -20.44 14.05 -12.84
N GLU A 44 -20.67 13.67 -14.09
CA GLU A 44 -20.46 12.30 -14.59
C GLU A 44 -19.00 11.85 -14.39
N SER A 45 -18.04 12.63 -14.88
CA SER A 45 -16.61 12.31 -14.70
C SER A 45 -16.18 12.24 -13.23
N CYS A 46 -16.76 13.06 -12.35
CA CYS A 46 -16.51 13.00 -10.92
C CYS A 46 -17.07 11.73 -10.28
N VAL A 47 -18.23 11.25 -10.74
CA VAL A 47 -18.81 9.98 -10.27
C VAL A 47 -17.94 8.81 -10.72
N GLU A 48 -17.55 8.77 -11.99
CA GLU A 48 -16.67 7.71 -12.52
C GLU A 48 -15.32 7.68 -11.80
N ALA A 49 -14.71 8.86 -11.57
CA ALA A 49 -13.45 8.96 -10.85
C ALA A 49 -13.57 8.46 -9.41
N ARG A 50 -14.68 8.76 -8.72
CA ARG A 50 -14.94 8.24 -7.37
C ARG A 50 -15.09 6.73 -7.35
N ASP A 51 -15.84 6.17 -8.30
CA ASP A 51 -16.03 4.72 -8.39
C ASP A 51 -14.70 4.00 -8.64
N LEU A 52 -13.88 4.53 -9.54
CA LEU A 52 -12.55 3.98 -9.82
C LEU A 52 -11.64 4.03 -8.59
N ILE A 53 -11.66 5.14 -7.83
CA ILE A 53 -10.89 5.29 -6.60
C ILE A 53 -11.37 4.29 -5.54
N GLU A 54 -12.67 4.13 -5.34
CA GLU A 54 -13.21 3.20 -4.35
C GLU A 54 -12.84 1.76 -4.69
N LYS A 55 -12.99 1.37 -5.97
CA LYS A 55 -12.60 0.05 -6.46
C LYS A 55 -11.10 -0.22 -6.25
N SER A 56 -10.24 0.72 -6.67
CA SER A 56 -8.79 0.58 -6.51
C SER A 56 -8.37 0.54 -5.02
N SER A 57 -9.04 1.33 -4.18
CA SER A 57 -8.83 1.33 -2.73
C SER A 57 -9.24 -0.01 -2.10
N GLN A 58 -10.34 -0.61 -2.54
CA GLN A 58 -10.79 -1.90 -2.06
C GLN A 58 -9.82 -3.01 -2.47
N GLU A 59 -9.42 -3.06 -3.74
CA GLU A 59 -8.43 -4.03 -4.24
C GLU A 59 -7.10 -3.91 -3.48
N SER A 60 -6.64 -2.69 -3.24
CA SER A 60 -5.42 -2.44 -2.45
C SER A 60 -5.55 -2.96 -1.02
N ARG A 61 -6.70 -2.73 -0.36
CA ARG A 61 -6.96 -3.24 0.98
C ARG A 61 -6.99 -4.77 1.02
N ASP A 62 -7.52 -5.40 -0.01
CA ASP A 62 -7.58 -6.85 -0.12
C ASP A 62 -6.18 -7.46 -0.30
N LEU A 63 -5.36 -6.86 -1.18
CA LEU A 63 -3.95 -7.25 -1.37
C LEU A 63 -3.10 -7.09 -0.10
N ILE A 64 -3.32 -6.03 0.68
CA ILE A 64 -2.64 -5.83 1.96
C ILE A 64 -3.03 -6.94 2.95
N ARG A 65 -4.32 -7.30 3.02
CA ARG A 65 -4.78 -8.37 3.91
C ARG A 65 -4.21 -9.74 3.50
N GLU A 66 -4.14 -10.02 2.20
CA GLU A 66 -3.53 -11.24 1.70
C GLU A 66 -2.03 -11.30 2.01
N ASN A 67 -1.29 -10.24 1.72
CA ASN A 67 0.13 -10.15 2.06
C ASN A 67 0.39 -10.34 3.55
N ARG A 68 -0.46 -9.74 4.40
CA ARG A 68 -0.34 -9.91 5.85
C ARG A 68 -0.48 -11.38 6.27
N ARG A 69 -1.48 -12.08 5.73
CA ARG A 69 -1.67 -13.52 5.99
C ARG A 69 -0.49 -14.35 5.51
N LEU A 70 0.07 -14.02 4.34
CA LEU A 70 1.26 -14.71 3.81
C LEU A 70 2.48 -14.48 4.69
N ILE A 71 2.67 -13.26 5.20
CA ILE A 71 3.75 -12.93 6.13
C ILE A 71 3.58 -13.70 7.44
N GLU A 72 2.38 -13.70 8.03
CA GLU A 72 2.07 -14.46 9.26
C GLU A 72 2.39 -15.95 9.07
N LYS A 73 1.91 -16.56 7.97
CA LYS A 73 2.21 -17.96 7.63
C LYS A 73 3.71 -18.21 7.46
N THR A 74 4.43 -17.29 6.83
CA THR A 74 5.88 -17.40 6.62
C THR A 74 6.64 -17.29 7.94
N GLN A 75 6.20 -16.42 8.85
CA GLN A 75 6.74 -16.30 10.20
C GLN A 75 6.51 -17.59 11.00
N ASP A 76 5.32 -18.18 10.93
CA ASP A 76 5.02 -19.44 11.62
C ASP A 76 5.90 -20.59 11.11
N MET A 77 6.05 -20.72 9.78
CA MET A 77 6.92 -21.73 9.17
C MET A 77 8.39 -21.52 9.58
N LEU A 78 8.86 -20.26 9.62
CA LEU A 78 10.21 -19.93 10.02
C LEU A 78 10.46 -20.27 11.51
N ALA A 79 9.49 -19.95 12.38
CA ALA A 79 9.55 -20.29 13.80
C ALA A 79 9.61 -21.82 14.01
N ALA A 80 8.80 -22.58 13.26
CA ALA A 80 8.81 -24.04 13.31
C ALA A 80 10.16 -24.62 12.85
N SER A 81 10.70 -24.13 11.73
CA SER A 81 12.00 -24.57 11.21
C SER A 81 13.14 -24.24 12.18
N HIS A 82 13.11 -23.06 12.82
CA HIS A 82 14.08 -22.70 13.83
C HIS A 82 14.01 -23.63 15.05
N ALA A 83 12.80 -23.96 15.52
CA ALA A 83 12.61 -24.91 16.62
C ALA A 83 13.19 -26.29 16.27
N GLU A 84 12.91 -26.80 15.07
CA GLU A 84 13.43 -28.09 14.59
C GLU A 84 14.97 -28.11 14.52
N LEU A 85 15.57 -27.08 13.93
CA LEU A 85 17.04 -26.92 13.86
C LEU A 85 17.66 -26.85 15.24
N SER A 86 17.05 -26.10 16.17
CA SER A 86 17.54 -25.99 17.55
C SER A 86 17.48 -27.33 18.30
N GLY A 87 16.42 -28.11 18.08
CA GLY A 87 16.28 -29.45 18.65
C GLY A 87 17.31 -30.44 18.08
N SER A 88 17.50 -30.44 16.76
CA SER A 88 18.51 -31.27 16.09
C SER A 88 19.94 -30.93 16.55
N LEU A 89 20.23 -29.63 16.72
CA LEU A 89 21.52 -29.18 17.25
C LEU A 89 21.73 -29.62 18.71
N ALA A 90 20.68 -29.57 19.54
CA ALA A 90 20.74 -30.04 20.92
C ALA A 90 21.02 -31.55 20.99
N ASP A 91 20.34 -32.36 20.18
CA ASP A 91 20.58 -33.80 20.08
C ASP A 91 22.01 -34.11 19.59
N ALA A 92 22.47 -33.40 18.55
CA ALA A 92 23.84 -33.53 18.06
C ALA A 92 24.88 -33.20 19.14
N ARG A 93 24.64 -32.14 19.94
CA ARG A 93 25.50 -31.75 21.05
C ARG A 93 25.50 -32.81 22.15
N GLU A 94 24.35 -33.39 22.47
CA GLU A 94 24.26 -34.48 23.45
C GLU A 94 25.03 -35.72 22.99
N ARG A 95 24.87 -36.11 21.72
CA ARG A 95 25.61 -37.23 21.12
C ARG A 95 27.12 -37.00 21.15
N LEU A 96 27.58 -35.78 20.84
CA LEU A 96 28.98 -35.39 20.96
C LEU A 96 29.46 -35.49 22.41
N ALA A 97 28.71 -34.97 23.38
CA ALA A 97 29.07 -35.06 24.80
C ALA A 97 29.17 -36.52 25.28
N ARG A 98 28.29 -37.42 24.81
CA ARG A 98 28.40 -38.86 25.09
C ARG A 98 29.68 -39.44 24.49
N MET A 99 29.98 -39.16 23.21
CA MET A 99 31.19 -39.64 22.54
C MET A 99 32.47 -39.13 23.23
N GLU A 100 32.51 -37.85 23.60
CA GLU A 100 33.62 -37.27 24.36
C GLU A 100 33.77 -37.95 25.73
N GLY A 101 32.67 -38.27 26.41
CA GLY A 101 32.68 -39.04 27.66
C GLY A 101 33.32 -40.42 27.50
N TYR A 102 33.07 -41.13 26.40
CA TYR A 102 33.72 -42.40 26.09
C TYR A 102 35.22 -42.25 25.75
N LEU A 103 35.60 -41.16 25.08
CA LEU A 103 36.99 -40.85 24.72
C LEU A 103 37.84 -40.34 25.90
N ARG A 104 37.21 -39.79 26.95
CA ARG A 104 37.89 -39.28 28.15
C ARG A 104 38.26 -40.36 29.17
N ILE A 105 37.99 -41.64 28.89
CA ILE A 105 38.59 -42.78 29.59
C ILE A 105 40.04 -42.92 29.13
N SER A 106 40.88 -41.96 29.52
CA SER A 106 42.33 -42.09 29.46
C SER A 106 42.77 -43.00 30.63
N PRO A 107 43.81 -43.84 30.47
CA PRO A 107 44.20 -44.85 31.47
C PRO A 107 44.56 -44.18 32.81
N PRO A 108 44.37 -44.87 33.95
CA PRO A 108 44.71 -44.30 35.25
C PRO A 108 46.19 -43.90 35.31
N PRO A 109 46.56 -42.84 36.06
CA PRO A 109 47.96 -42.55 36.28
C PRO A 109 48.60 -43.77 36.96
N HIS A 110 49.69 -44.27 36.39
CA HIS A 110 50.55 -45.27 37.01
C HIS A 110 50.91 -44.76 38.41
N GLN A 111 50.36 -45.42 39.44
CA GLN A 111 50.95 -45.41 40.77
C GLN A 111 52.24 -46.20 40.66
N ASP A 112 53.34 -45.52 40.40
CA ASP A 112 54.66 -46.07 40.66
C ASP A 112 54.78 -46.26 42.17
N ALA A 113 54.56 -47.50 42.59
CA ALA A 113 55.03 -48.04 43.84
C ALA A 113 56.57 -47.96 43.84
N GLY A 114 57.10 -46.90 44.42
CA GLY A 114 58.51 -46.72 44.74
C GLY A 114 58.70 -46.71 46.25
N ASP A 115 58.39 -47.84 46.89
CA ASP A 115 58.81 -48.16 48.24
C ASP A 115 60.32 -48.51 48.21
N GLY A 116 61.10 -47.98 49.16
CA GLY A 116 62.44 -48.46 49.46
C GLY A 116 63.61 -47.52 49.14
N ASN A 117 64.15 -46.90 50.20
CA ASN A 117 65.39 -47.36 50.85
C ASN A 117 66.48 -46.29 51.08
N ALA A 118 66.90 -46.24 52.36
CA ALA A 118 68.25 -45.93 52.90
C ALA A 118 68.87 -44.55 52.61
N GLU A 119 69.09 -43.69 53.62
CA GLU A 119 70.10 -43.78 54.69
C GLU A 119 71.52 -43.41 54.23
N ALA A 120 72.13 -42.49 55.01
CA ALA A 120 73.55 -42.07 55.02
C ALA A 120 74.04 -41.03 53.98
N ALA A 121 74.13 -39.76 54.41
CA ALA A 121 75.40 -39.01 54.60
C ALA A 121 75.12 -37.61 55.16
#